data_AF-A0A1S8X3T9-F1
#
_entry.id   AF-A0A1S8X3T9-F1
#
_cell.length_a   1.000
_cell.length_b   1.000
_cell.length_c   1.000
_cell.angle_alpha   90.00
_cell.angle_beta   90.00
_cell.angle_gamma   90.00
#
_symmetry.space_group_name_H-M   'P 1'
#
loop_
_entity.id
_entity.type
_entity.pdbx_description
1 polymer ?
#
loop_
_entity_poly.entity_id
_entity_poly.type
_entity_poly.pdbx_seq_one_letter_code
_entity_poly.pdbx_strand_id
1 'polypeptide(L)'
;MYVTKQLVTFLLRTGLLPCGRDPNPRRTKHEQINKLLAAELSQRPQVTFLSPDWEQFVQPNGTISHRDMFDYLHPAENGYNKLAEPLIDELQNLLQTFLKTDAPSNSAVVEES
;
A
#
# COMPACT_ATOMS: atom_id res chain seq x y z
N MET A 1 25.71 21.34 -19.99
CA MET A 1 24.74 21.58 -18.91
C MET A 1 24.05 20.24 -18.64
N TYR A 2 24.46 19.50 -17.60
CA TYR A 2 23.84 18.22 -17.28
C TYR A 2 22.55 18.50 -16.51
N VAL A 3 21.41 18.16 -17.10
CA VAL A 3 20.14 18.16 -16.37
C VAL A 3 20.17 16.95 -15.45
N THR A 4 20.44 17.18 -14.17
CA THR A 4 20.20 16.18 -13.12
C THR A 4 18.70 15.92 -13.07
N LYS A 5 18.26 14.83 -13.71
CA LYS A 5 16.88 14.35 -13.60
C LYS A 5 16.67 13.95 -12.14
N GLN A 6 15.94 14.76 -11.39
CA GLN A 6 15.65 14.49 -9.99
C GLN A 6 14.80 13.20 -9.93
N LEU A 7 15.30 12.17 -9.25
CA LEU A 7 14.56 10.92 -9.08
C LEU A 7 13.40 11.19 -8.12
N VAL A 8 12.21 11.37 -8.66
CA VAL A 8 10.97 11.43 -7.88
C VAL A 8 10.55 9.99 -7.62
N THR A 9 10.75 9.51 -6.39
CA THR A 9 10.35 8.15 -5.97
C THR A 9 9.20 8.26 -4.97
N PHE A 10 8.05 7.67 -5.31
CA PHE A 10 6.97 7.44 -4.36
C PHE A 10 7.18 6.10 -3.65
N LEU A 11 7.08 6.08 -2.33
CA LEU A 11 7.23 4.87 -1.53
C LEU A 11 5.86 4.37 -1.10
N LEU A 12 5.54 3.13 -1.47
CA LEU A 12 4.33 2.45 -1.03
C LEU A 12 4.68 1.43 0.05
N ARG A 13 4.13 1.61 1.26
CA ARG A 13 4.38 0.73 2.41
C ARG A 13 3.08 0.05 2.84
N THR A 14 3.06 -1.28 2.84
CA THR A 14 1.95 -2.06 3.38
C THR A 14 2.15 -2.34 4.88
N GLY A 15 1.05 -2.33 5.62
CA GLY A 15 1.01 -2.73 7.03
C GLY A 15 1.15 -4.24 7.22
N LEU A 16 1.41 -4.65 8.45
CA LEU A 16 1.52 -6.04 8.86
C LEU A 16 0.15 -6.71 8.88
N LEU A 17 0.09 -7.94 8.36
CA LEU A 17 -1.10 -8.78 8.36
C LEU A 17 -1.33 -9.48 9.70
N PRO A 18 -2.55 -9.92 10.01
CA PRO A 18 -2.77 -10.79 11.15
C PRO A 18 -2.03 -12.12 10.96
N CYS A 19 -1.62 -12.77 12.05
CA CYS A 19 -0.97 -14.08 12.00
C CYS A 19 -1.43 -15.00 13.13
N GLY A 20 -1.17 -16.30 12.99
CA GLY A 20 -1.67 -17.38 13.85
C GLY A 20 -3.15 -17.67 13.58
N ARG A 21 -3.61 -18.90 13.83
CA ARG A 21 -5.02 -19.27 13.60
C ARG A 21 -5.96 -18.51 14.53
N ASP A 22 -5.66 -18.51 15.82
CA ASP A 22 -6.49 -17.93 16.88
C ASP A 22 -5.95 -16.58 17.37
N PRO A 23 -6.74 -15.79 18.12
CA PRO A 23 -6.25 -14.56 18.75
C PRO A 23 -4.98 -14.82 19.58
N ASN A 24 -3.95 -14.00 19.36
CA ASN A 24 -2.66 -14.18 20.01
C ASN A 24 -1.91 -12.84 20.16
N PRO A 25 -0.90 -12.77 21.06
CA PRO A 25 -0.18 -11.53 21.33
C PRO A 25 0.55 -10.92 20.11
N ARG A 26 0.92 -11.74 19.11
CA ARG A 26 1.56 -11.20 17.90
C ARG A 26 0.59 -10.35 17.10
N ARG A 27 -0.70 -10.70 17.07
CA ARG A 27 -1.73 -9.88 16.43
C ARG A 27 -1.84 -8.50 17.06
N THR A 28 -1.94 -8.43 18.39
CA THR A 28 -1.95 -7.14 19.10
C THR A 28 -0.70 -6.30 18.79
N LYS A 29 0.47 -6.96 18.73
CA LYS A 29 1.72 -6.30 18.35
C LYS A 29 1.70 -5.76 16.92
N HIS A 30 1.22 -6.54 15.95
CA HIS A 30 1.11 -6.10 14.56
C HIS A 30 0.16 -4.92 14.41
N GLU A 31 -0.98 -4.94 15.11
CA GLU A 31 -1.93 -3.83 15.11
C GLU A 31 -1.32 -2.54 15.68
N GLN A 32 -0.59 -2.65 16.80
CA GLN A 32 0.12 -1.51 17.39
C GLN A 32 1.19 -0.95 16.43
N ILE A 33 1.94 -1.82 15.76
CA ILE A 33 2.94 -1.40 14.76
C ILE A 33 2.24 -0.67 13.60
N ASN A 34 1.13 -1.18 13.08
CA ASN A 34 0.39 -0.53 12.00
C ASN A 34 -0.14 0.84 12.41
N LYS A 35 -0.66 0.99 13.63
CA LYS A 35 -1.11 2.28 14.18
C LYS A 35 0.04 3.29 14.25
N LEU A 36 1.20 2.87 14.74
CA LEU A 36 2.38 3.73 14.83
C LEU A 36 2.91 4.11 13.43
N LEU A 37 2.96 3.16 12.49
CA LEU A 37 3.37 3.42 11.12
C LEU A 37 2.41 4.38 10.40
N ALA A 38 1.09 4.19 10.55
CA ALA A 38 0.10 5.09 9.98
C ALA A 38 0.28 6.52 10.50
N ALA A 39 0.46 6.68 11.81
CA ALA A 39 0.68 7.99 12.41
C ALA A 39 1.97 8.66 11.90
N GLU A 40 3.10 7.94 11.92
CA GLU A 40 4.40 8.47 11.50
C GLU A 40 4.46 8.79 10.00
N LEU A 41 3.91 7.90 9.16
CA LEU A 41 3.98 8.06 7.71
C LEU A 41 2.95 9.05 7.17
N SER A 42 1.87 9.35 7.90
CA SER A 42 0.89 10.38 7.52
C SER A 42 1.53 11.77 7.34
N GLN A 43 2.66 12.03 8.00
CA GLN A 43 3.38 13.30 7.93
C GLN A 43 4.34 13.39 6.73
N ARG A 44 4.46 12.33 5.92
CA ARG A 44 5.44 12.22 4.84
C ARG A 44 4.73 12.19 3.47
N PRO A 45 4.71 13.29 2.71
CA PRO A 45 3.90 13.40 1.49
C PRO A 45 4.34 12.48 0.34
N GLN A 46 5.55 11.93 0.39
CA GLN A 46 6.10 11.01 -0.62
C GLN A 46 5.89 9.54 -0.27
N VAL A 47 5.25 9.25 0.87
CA VAL A 47 5.04 7.89 1.36
C VAL A 47 3.55 7.64 1.53
N THR A 48 3.01 6.66 0.79
CA THR A 48 1.68 6.14 1.07
C THR A 48 1.81 4.92 1.97
N PHE A 49 1.11 4.93 3.10
CA PHE A 49 0.93 3.75 3.95
C PHE A 49 -0.44 3.12 3.70
N LEU A 50 -0.44 1.86 3.26
CA LEU A 50 -1.65 1.04 3.11
C LEU A 50 -1.79 0.11 4.31
N SER A 51 -2.74 0.41 5.19
CA SER A 51 -3.10 -0.51 6.25
C SER A 51 -3.94 -1.65 5.66
N PRO A 52 -3.55 -2.92 5.85
CA PRO A 52 -4.37 -4.04 5.39
C PRO A 52 -5.70 -4.06 6.14
N ASP A 53 -6.76 -4.46 5.45
CA ASP A 53 -8.07 -4.70 6.04
C ASP A 53 -8.07 -6.05 6.78
N TRP A 54 -7.96 -6.00 8.10
CA TRP A 54 -7.86 -7.20 8.92
C TRP A 54 -9.17 -8.00 8.96
N GLU A 55 -10.31 -7.37 8.73
CA GLU A 55 -11.62 -8.05 8.73
C GLU A 55 -11.76 -9.00 7.53
N GLN A 56 -10.99 -8.77 6.46
CA GLN A 56 -10.93 -9.68 5.31
C GLN A 56 -10.15 -10.97 5.60
N PHE A 57 -9.33 -11.00 6.66
CA PHE A 57 -8.50 -12.17 7.02
C PHE A 57 -8.98 -12.85 8.31
N VAL A 58 -9.53 -12.07 9.24
CA VAL A 58 -10.01 -12.57 10.54
C VAL A 58 -11.52 -12.73 10.48
N GLN A 59 -11.98 -13.98 10.54
CA GLN A 59 -13.40 -14.30 10.57
C GLN A 59 -14.09 -13.78 11.84
N PRO A 60 -15.44 -13.69 11.87
CA PRO A 60 -16.19 -13.23 13.05
C PRO A 60 -15.91 -14.02 14.33
N ASN A 61 -15.50 -15.29 14.21
CA ASN A 61 -15.09 -16.12 15.34
C ASN A 61 -13.64 -15.86 15.82
N GLY A 62 -12.95 -14.87 15.25
CA GLY A 62 -11.58 -14.52 15.56
C GLY A 62 -10.52 -15.38 14.87
N THR A 63 -10.89 -16.32 14.00
CA THR A 63 -9.94 -17.25 13.36
C THR A 63 -9.54 -16.83 11.94
N ILE A 64 -8.31 -17.17 11.53
CA ILE A 64 -7.87 -17.04 10.14
C ILE A 64 -8.12 -18.36 9.40
N SER A 65 -8.68 -18.28 8.20
CA SER A 65 -8.91 -19.45 7.36
C SER A 65 -7.61 -19.92 6.70
N HIS A 66 -7.39 -21.24 6.66
CA HIS A 66 -6.27 -21.85 5.93
C HIS A 66 -6.35 -21.58 4.41
N ARG A 67 -7.53 -21.23 3.89
CA ARG A 67 -7.69 -20.80 2.47
C ARG A 67 -7.14 -19.40 2.22
N ASP A 68 -7.10 -18.57 3.25
CA ASP A 68 -6.53 -17.22 3.17
C ASP A 68 -5.04 -17.24 3.51
N MET A 69 -4.63 -18.03 4.52
CA MET A 69 -3.24 -18.21 4.91
C MET A 69 -2.95 -19.68 5.25
N PHE A 70 -2.19 -20.38 4.41
CA PHE A 70 -2.04 -21.83 4.50
C PHE A 70 -1.27 -22.30 5.74
N ASP A 71 -0.43 -21.46 6.34
CA ASP A 71 0.24 -21.74 7.61
C ASP A 71 -0.11 -20.70 8.69
N TYR A 72 -1.20 -19.95 8.45
CA TYR A 72 -1.64 -18.83 9.28
C TYR A 72 -0.61 -17.69 9.39
N LEU A 73 0.31 -17.58 8.44
CA LEU A 73 1.26 -16.47 8.33
C LEU A 73 1.39 -15.98 6.88
N HIS A 74 1.64 -16.90 5.96
CA HIS A 74 1.80 -16.62 4.54
C HIS A 74 0.44 -16.67 3.84
N PRO A 75 0.07 -15.62 3.09
CA PRO A 75 -1.13 -15.65 2.28
C PRO A 75 -1.10 -16.80 1.27
N ALA A 76 -2.23 -17.49 1.12
CA ALA A 76 -2.51 -18.31 -0.03
C ALA A 76 -3.05 -17.43 -1.17
N GLU A 77 -3.41 -18.02 -2.31
CA GLU A 77 -3.95 -17.30 -3.48
C GLU A 77 -5.10 -16.34 -3.11
N ASN A 78 -6.08 -16.82 -2.35
CA ASN A 78 -7.20 -15.98 -1.93
C ASN A 78 -6.77 -14.81 -1.03
N GLY A 79 -5.80 -15.06 -0.15
CA GLY A 79 -5.24 -14.02 0.71
C GLY A 79 -4.45 -12.97 -0.09
N TYR A 80 -3.71 -13.40 -1.13
CA TYR A 80 -3.03 -12.48 -2.03
C TYR A 80 -4.00 -11.63 -2.86
N ASN A 81 -5.11 -12.19 -3.32
CA ASN A 81 -6.13 -11.42 -4.05
C ASN A 81 -6.69 -10.28 -3.19
N LYS A 82 -7.03 -10.56 -1.94
CA LYS A 82 -7.48 -9.56 -0.94
C LYS A 82 -6.42 -8.47 -0.68
N LEU A 83 -5.14 -8.83 -0.68
CA LEU A 83 -4.03 -7.88 -0.52
C LEU A 83 -3.77 -7.04 -1.77
N ALA A 84 -3.88 -7.67 -2.94
CA ALA A 84 -3.47 -7.09 -4.20
C ALA A 84 -4.45 -6.00 -4.67
N GLU A 85 -5.75 -6.18 -4.43
CA GLU A 85 -6.79 -5.23 -4.86
C GLU A 85 -6.51 -3.79 -4.39
N PRO A 86 -6.40 -3.48 -3.07
CA PRO A 86 -6.10 -2.12 -2.62
C PRO A 86 -4.71 -1.63 -3.03
N LEU A 87 -3.75 -2.55 -3.21
CA LEU A 87 -2.40 -2.22 -3.65
C LEU A 87 -2.38 -1.76 -5.11
N ILE A 88 -3.13 -2.45 -5.97
CA ILE A 88 -3.24 -2.15 -7.40
C ILE A 88 -3.95 -0.79 -7.57
N ASP A 89 -5.03 -0.56 -6.84
CA ASP A 89 -5.77 0.71 -6.89
C ASP A 89 -4.87 1.90 -6.52
N GLU A 90 -4.12 1.78 -5.42
CA GLU A 90 -3.21 2.85 -5.00
C GLU A 90 -2.05 3.03 -5.98
N LEU A 91 -1.50 1.94 -6.52
CA LEU A 91 -0.46 2.02 -7.55
C LEU A 91 -0.98 2.76 -8.79
N GLN A 92 -2.21 2.48 -9.23
CA GLN A 92 -2.83 3.20 -10.34
C GLN A 92 -3.00 4.69 -10.03
N ASN A 93 -3.45 5.04 -8.83
CA ASN A 93 -3.59 6.44 -8.39
C ASN A 93 -2.26 7.19 -8.40
N LEU A 94 -1.19 6.56 -7.88
CA LEU A 94 0.16 7.14 -7.87
C LEU A 94 0.69 7.33 -9.29
N LEU A 95 0.51 6.33 -10.16
CA LEU A 95 0.93 6.41 -11.57
C LEU A 95 0.17 7.52 -12.33
N GLN A 96 -1.15 7.65 -12.13
CA GLN A 96 -1.92 8.72 -12.75
C GLN A 96 -1.49 10.10 -12.25
N THR A 97 -1.21 10.23 -10.96
CA THR A 97 -0.73 11.48 -10.35
C THR A 97 0.63 11.87 -10.92
N PHE A 98 1.54 10.90 -11.05
CA PHE A 98 2.83 11.10 -11.68
C PHE A 98 2.69 11.59 -13.13
N LEU A 99 1.88 10.91 -13.95
CA LEU A 99 1.66 11.30 -15.36
C LEU A 99 1.04 12.69 -15.53
N LYS A 100 0.16 13.11 -14.62
CA LYS A 100 -0.44 14.45 -14.64
C LYS A 100 0.55 15.55 -14.24
N THR A 101 1.45 15.26 -13.32
CA THR A 101 2.42 16.22 -12.80
C THR A 101 3.60 16.43 -13.75
N ASP A 102 3.99 15.39 -14.50
CA ASP A 102 5.10 15.41 -15.46
C ASP A 102 4.64 15.59 -16.93
N ALA A 103 3.36 15.89 -17.18
CA ALA A 103 2.89 16.20 -18.52
C ALA A 103 3.61 17.45 -19.05
N PRO A 104 4.32 17.40 -20.20
CA PRO A 104 4.87 18.60 -20.80
C PRO A 104 3.70 19.54 -21.10
N SER A 105 3.75 20.76 -20.57
CA SER A 105 2.79 21.80 -20.92
C SER A 105 2.86 22.02 -22.43
N ASN A 106 1.91 21.49 -23.18
CA ASN A 106 1.75 21.79 -24.59
C ASN A 106 1.21 23.23 -24.68
N SER A 107 2.09 24.20 -24.50
CA SER A 107 1.81 25.64 -24.56
C SER A 107 3.07 26.38 -24.99
N ALA A 108 3.56 26.03 -26.17
CA ALA A 108 4.43 26.88 -26.97
C ALA A 108 4.11 26.62 -28.45
N VAL A 109 2.89 26.95 -28.87
CA VAL A 109 2.65 27.24 -30.29
C VAL A 109 3.30 28.60 -30.53
N VAL A 110 4.54 28.58 -31.01
CA VAL A 110 5.18 29.78 -31.56
C VAL A 110 4.66 29.89 -33.00
N GLU A 111 3.62 30.69 -33.19
CA GLU A 111 3.37 31.32 -34.49
C GLU A 111 4.35 32.50 -34.61
N GLU A 112 5.35 32.37 -35.47
CA GLU A 112 6.18 33.50 -35.92
C GLU A 112 5.76 33.82 -37.36
N SER A 113 5.31 35.07 -37.54
CA SER A 113 4.86 35.69 -38.79
C SER A 113 6.00 36.16 -39.67
#